data_AF-A0AAV2EID7-F1
#
_entry.id   AF-A0AAV2EID7-F1
#
_cell.length_a   1.000
_cell.length_b   1.000
_cell.length_c   1.000
_cell.angle_alpha   90.00
_cell.angle_beta   90.00
_cell.angle_gamma   90.00
#
_symmetry.space_group_name_H-M   'P 1'
#
loop_
_entity.id
_entity.type
_entity.pdbx_description
1 polymer ?
#
loop_
_entity_poly.entity_id
_entity_poly.type
_entity_poly.pdbx_seq_one_letter_code
_entity_poly.pdbx_strand_id
1 'polypeptide(L)'
;MGSVAAAAMDAHMVFVYGSLMADEVLHVLLNRVPQSSSAILNNHHRCSIKGRVYPAIIPVENKSVEGRVLYEVTQPELEILDKFEAVEYERRTVEVSLPVEKKVQVNAYVWGNKDDPVLYGEWDFEEWKKSHMGDFVKMTAEFMKEVLQPDSKTRIASKDRFTSPIINEPATSAAVAMNGASNDGHKVFVYGSLMADEVVSILLKRVPPSSPAILYGYHRFSIREKVYPAILPVVGDKQVQVHVQGRVLFGITDPELRVFDAFEDQYERLVLEVSLPEKKLEVNTYIWLKKDDPDLYGEWDVEEWRRLHMSEFLEMTVGFIKELQSATA
;
A
#
# COMPACT_ATOMS: atom_id res chain seq x y z
N MET A 1 3.96 -1.88 56.27
CA MET A 1 3.46 -0.96 55.21
C MET A 1 4.45 -1.00 54.09
N GLY A 2 4.17 -1.78 53.04
CA GLY A 2 5.06 -1.90 51.87
C GLY A 2 4.89 -0.68 50.99
N SER A 3 5.96 0.10 50.84
CA SER A 3 6.06 1.18 49.87
C SER A 3 6.14 0.57 48.48
N VAL A 4 5.06 0.68 47.71
CA VAL A 4 5.10 0.42 46.27
C VAL A 4 5.74 1.65 45.65
N ALA A 5 7.03 1.54 45.31
CA ALA A 5 7.69 2.50 44.45
C ALA A 5 6.93 2.49 43.12
N ALA A 6 6.14 3.54 42.86
CA ALA A 6 5.61 3.82 41.54
C ALA A 6 6.81 4.02 40.62
N ALA A 7 7.10 3.02 39.79
CA ALA A 7 7.95 3.22 38.63
C ALA A 7 7.37 4.40 37.87
N ALA A 8 8.14 5.47 37.68
CA ALA A 8 7.77 6.56 36.79
C ALA A 8 7.57 5.92 35.42
N MET A 9 6.31 5.68 35.04
CA MET A 9 5.98 5.26 33.69
C MET A 9 6.39 6.41 32.78
N ASP A 10 7.31 6.15 31.86
CA ASP A 10 7.72 7.12 30.85
C ASP A 10 6.49 7.39 29.98
N ALA A 11 5.84 8.51 30.29
CA ALA A 11 4.54 8.89 29.80
C ALA A 11 4.72 10.05 28.83
N HIS A 12 4.43 9.78 27.56
CA HIS A 12 4.65 10.70 26.46
C HIS A 12 3.38 11.50 26.17
N MET A 13 3.58 12.72 25.67
CA MET A 13 2.52 13.53 25.10
C MET A 13 2.69 13.53 23.58
N VAL A 14 1.63 13.19 22.86
CA VAL A 14 1.66 13.07 21.39
C VAL A 14 0.59 13.96 20.77
N PHE A 15 0.98 14.88 19.88
CA PHE A 15 0.06 15.67 19.09
C PHE A 15 -0.34 14.91 17.83
N VAL A 16 -1.64 14.72 17.67
CA VAL A 16 -2.28 14.06 16.53
C VAL A 16 -3.14 15.05 15.77
N TYR A 17 -3.08 15.00 14.44
CA TYR A 17 -3.68 16.00 13.55
C TYR A 17 -4.41 15.40 12.35
N GLY A 18 -4.48 14.06 12.27
CA GLY A 18 -5.06 13.30 11.15
C GLY A 18 -5.99 12.18 11.62
N SER A 19 -5.84 10.99 11.04
CA SER A 19 -6.67 9.82 11.37
C SER A 19 -6.63 9.44 12.85
N LEU A 20 -5.49 9.62 13.52
CA LEU A 20 -5.34 9.42 14.97
C LEU A 20 -6.15 10.41 15.84
N MET A 21 -6.82 11.40 15.25
CA MET A 21 -7.83 12.20 15.95
C MET A 21 -9.18 11.48 16.10
N ALA A 22 -9.38 10.33 15.46
CA ALA A 22 -10.58 9.51 15.68
C ALA A 22 -10.36 8.54 16.84
N ASP A 23 -11.31 8.53 17.77
CA ASP A 23 -11.25 7.69 18.97
C ASP A 23 -11.34 6.20 18.62
N GLU A 24 -12.08 5.87 17.56
CA GLU A 24 -12.22 4.51 17.02
C GLU A 24 -10.87 3.95 16.55
N VAL A 25 -10.05 4.78 15.88
CA VAL A 25 -8.71 4.39 15.42
C VAL A 25 -7.77 4.19 16.60
N LEU A 26 -7.79 5.12 17.58
CA LEU A 26 -6.99 4.99 18.80
C LEU A 26 -7.37 3.76 19.62
N HIS A 27 -8.66 3.45 19.71
CA HIS A 27 -9.13 2.27 20.42
C HIS A 27 -8.61 0.98 19.78
N VAL A 28 -8.58 0.90 18.45
CA VAL A 28 -8.01 -0.26 17.76
C VAL A 28 -6.50 -0.37 18.00
N LEU A 29 -5.76 0.73 17.88
CA LEU A 29 -4.29 0.72 18.02
C LEU A 29 -3.81 0.48 19.45
N LEU A 30 -4.45 1.13 20.43
CA LEU A 30 -3.95 1.20 21.80
C LEU A 30 -4.82 0.40 22.78
N ASN A 31 -5.89 -0.22 22.30
CA ASN A 31 -6.89 -0.91 23.13
C ASN A 31 -7.54 -0.01 24.21
N ARG A 32 -7.44 1.31 24.04
CA ARG A 32 -8.05 2.36 24.86
C ARG A 32 -8.02 3.68 24.08
N VAL A 33 -8.71 4.68 24.59
CA VAL A 33 -8.60 6.06 24.10
C VAL A 33 -7.87 6.88 25.18
N PRO A 34 -6.63 7.35 24.92
CA PRO A 34 -5.95 8.22 25.87
C PRO A 34 -6.74 9.50 26.14
N GLN A 35 -6.61 10.03 27.37
CA GLN A 35 -7.15 11.36 27.65
C GLN A 35 -6.52 12.36 26.68
N SER A 36 -7.31 13.29 26.15
CA SER A 36 -6.81 14.25 25.18
C SER A 36 -7.40 15.65 25.38
N SER A 37 -6.73 16.66 24.80
CA SER A 37 -7.20 18.04 24.75
C SER A 37 -6.92 18.61 23.37
N SER A 38 -7.83 19.45 22.85
CA SER A 38 -7.60 20.18 21.60
C SER A 38 -6.35 21.03 21.71
N ALA A 39 -5.59 21.13 20.62
CA ALA A 39 -4.37 21.92 20.57
C ALA A 39 -4.14 22.48 19.17
N ILE A 40 -3.35 23.54 19.09
CA ILE A 40 -2.97 24.18 17.83
C ILE A 40 -1.46 24.10 17.68
N LEU A 41 -1.00 23.52 16.57
CA LEU A 41 0.39 23.56 16.15
C LEU A 41 0.59 24.74 15.19
N ASN A 42 1.41 25.71 15.58
CA ASN A 42 1.71 26.88 14.75
C ASN A 42 2.86 26.59 13.78
N ASN A 43 2.95 27.39 12.72
CA ASN A 43 3.96 27.30 11.67
C ASN A 43 4.01 25.94 10.95
N HIS A 44 2.86 25.29 10.83
CA HIS A 44 2.69 24.04 10.10
C HIS A 44 1.45 24.10 9.22
N HIS A 45 1.44 23.31 8.16
CA HIS A 45 0.28 23.13 7.30
C HIS A 45 -0.05 21.65 7.18
N ARG A 46 -1.34 21.33 7.29
CA ARG A 46 -1.88 20.00 7.08
C ARG A 46 -2.31 19.85 5.61
N CYS A 47 -1.66 18.93 4.90
CA CYS A 47 -1.86 18.69 3.48
C CYS A 47 -2.47 17.31 3.24
N SER A 48 -3.20 17.17 2.14
CA SER A 48 -3.56 15.85 1.61
C SER A 48 -2.36 15.25 0.87
N ILE A 49 -2.31 13.93 0.78
CA ILE A 49 -1.25 13.18 0.11
C ILE A 49 -1.87 12.37 -1.02
N LYS A 50 -1.34 12.46 -2.24
CA LYS A 50 -1.92 11.75 -3.40
C LYS A 50 -1.93 10.25 -3.16
N GLY A 51 -3.09 9.64 -3.34
CA GLY A 51 -3.28 8.20 -3.16
C GLY A 51 -3.44 7.75 -1.71
N ARG A 52 -3.51 8.66 -0.73
CA ARG A 52 -3.68 8.32 0.70
C ARG A 52 -4.81 9.11 1.33
N VAL A 53 -5.48 8.48 2.30
CA VAL A 53 -6.61 9.08 3.03
C VAL A 53 -6.21 9.87 4.26
N TYR A 54 -4.99 9.70 4.75
CA TYR A 54 -4.49 10.36 5.94
C TYR A 54 -3.57 11.54 5.56
N PRO A 55 -3.47 12.56 6.42
CA PRO A 55 -2.77 13.79 6.07
C PRO A 55 -1.28 13.76 6.43
N ALA A 56 -0.53 14.64 5.78
CA ALA A 56 0.80 15.05 6.20
C ALA A 56 0.73 16.40 6.92
N ILE A 57 1.68 16.66 7.84
CA ILE A 57 2.03 18.04 8.23
C ILE A 57 3.43 18.38 7.78
N ILE A 58 3.59 19.60 7.27
CA ILE A 58 4.88 20.17 6.87
C ILE A 58 5.08 21.55 7.50
N PRO A 59 6.33 21.99 7.72
CA PRO A 59 6.61 23.32 8.26
C PRO A 59 6.22 24.40 7.24
N VAL A 60 5.33 25.32 7.63
CA VAL A 60 4.91 26.46 6.81
C VAL A 60 4.63 27.65 7.72
N GLU A 61 5.38 28.74 7.56
CA GLU A 61 5.22 29.95 8.36
C GLU A 61 3.80 30.54 8.26
N ASN A 62 3.30 31.10 9.36
CA ASN A 62 2.00 31.78 9.45
C ASN A 62 0.77 30.90 9.14
N LYS A 63 0.94 29.57 9.10
CA LYS A 63 -0.17 28.61 9.10
C LYS A 63 -0.26 27.88 10.44
N SER A 64 -1.41 27.30 10.73
CA SER A 64 -1.63 26.50 11.92
C SER A 64 -2.39 25.22 11.58
N VAL A 65 -2.19 24.20 12.42
CA VAL A 65 -2.89 22.92 12.34
C VAL A 65 -3.63 22.70 13.64
N GLU A 66 -4.94 22.53 13.54
CA GLU A 66 -5.77 22.10 14.66
C GLU A 66 -5.68 20.57 14.81
N GLY A 67 -5.49 20.14 16.05
CA GLY A 67 -5.40 18.73 16.39
C GLY A 67 -5.72 18.48 17.86
N ARG A 68 -5.23 17.36 18.39
CA ARG A 68 -5.39 16.96 19.80
C ARG A 68 -4.07 16.49 20.37
N VAL A 69 -3.82 16.78 21.64
CA VAL A 69 -2.71 16.17 22.39
C VAL A 69 -3.25 14.99 23.16
N LEU A 70 -2.70 13.81 22.90
CA LEU A 70 -2.89 12.61 23.70
C LEU A 70 -1.94 12.66 24.90
N TYR A 71 -2.48 12.47 26.09
CA TYR A 71 -1.71 12.42 27.34
C TYR A 71 -1.45 10.98 27.76
N GLU A 72 -0.37 10.79 28.51
CA GLU A 72 -0.03 9.50 29.14
C GLU A 72 0.06 8.35 28.13
N VAL A 73 0.64 8.62 26.95
CA VAL A 73 0.98 7.57 25.98
C VAL A 73 2.20 6.83 26.50
N THR A 74 2.03 5.57 26.86
CA THR A 74 3.11 4.74 27.40
C THR A 74 4.14 4.42 26.32
N GLN A 75 5.36 4.05 26.72
CA GLN A 75 6.40 3.68 25.76
C GLN A 75 5.98 2.58 24.77
N PRO A 76 5.31 1.47 25.17
CA PRO A 76 4.85 0.46 24.21
C PRO A 76 3.78 0.97 23.24
N GLU A 77 2.87 1.83 23.71
CA GLU A 77 1.87 2.48 22.84
C GLU A 77 2.52 3.41 21.84
N LEU A 78 3.54 4.16 22.27
CA LEU A 78 4.31 5.03 21.41
C LEU A 78 5.04 4.22 20.31
N GLU A 79 5.56 3.03 20.62
CA GLU A 79 6.16 2.13 19.62
C GLU A 79 5.14 1.58 18.61
N ILE A 80 3.88 1.38 19.01
CA ILE A 80 2.80 1.04 18.09
C ILE A 80 2.54 2.19 17.13
N LEU A 81 2.45 3.43 17.66
CA LEU A 81 2.28 4.62 16.83
C LEU A 81 3.45 4.83 15.87
N ASP A 82 4.69 4.61 16.31
CA ASP A 82 5.87 4.69 15.45
C ASP A 82 5.82 3.71 14.28
N LYS A 83 5.36 2.48 14.52
CA LYS A 83 5.19 1.48 13.45
C LYS A 83 4.05 1.85 12.52
N PHE A 84 2.96 2.37 13.06
CA PHE A 84 1.76 2.71 12.30
C PHE A 84 1.97 3.88 11.35
N GLU A 85 2.69 4.92 11.79
CA GLU A 85 3.00 6.11 10.99
C GLU A 85 4.09 5.84 9.92
N ALA A 86 4.68 4.63 9.89
CA ALA A 86 5.65 4.19 8.91
C ALA A 86 6.91 5.09 8.80
N VAL A 87 7.78 4.79 7.84
CA VAL A 87 9.11 5.42 7.70
C VAL A 87 9.08 6.82 7.08
N GLU A 88 7.94 7.22 6.51
CA GLU A 88 7.79 8.48 5.78
C GLU A 88 7.55 9.67 6.72
N TYR A 89 7.11 9.38 7.94
CA TYR A 89 7.00 10.36 9.00
C TYR A 89 8.19 10.28 9.94
N GLU A 90 8.69 11.45 10.31
CA GLU A 90 9.66 11.60 11.35
C GLU A 90 8.97 12.04 12.63
N ARG A 91 9.15 11.28 13.72
CA ARG A 91 8.72 11.73 15.04
C ARG A 91 9.62 12.87 15.50
N ARG A 92 9.05 14.07 15.62
CA ARG A 92 9.73 15.29 16.06
C ARG A 92 9.07 15.86 17.29
N THR A 93 9.86 16.49 18.15
CA THR A 93 9.34 17.30 19.24
C THR A 93 8.89 18.67 18.70
N VAL A 94 7.63 19.02 18.94
CA VAL A 94 7.01 20.27 18.49
C VAL A 94 6.36 21.00 19.66
N GLU A 95 6.20 22.31 19.52
CA GLU A 95 5.47 23.13 20.50
C GLU A 95 4.03 23.37 20.04
N VAL A 96 3.06 23.00 20.87
CA VAL A 96 1.64 23.24 20.61
C VAL A 96 1.02 24.16 21.67
N SER A 97 0.02 24.93 21.26
CA SER A 97 -0.77 25.80 22.13
C SER A 97 -2.05 25.09 22.58
N LEU A 98 -2.23 24.95 23.89
CA LEU A 98 -3.48 24.45 24.50
C LEU A 98 -4.50 25.60 24.68
N PRO A 99 -5.80 25.31 24.93
CA PRO A 99 -6.87 26.32 24.99
C PRO A 99 -6.71 27.40 26.08
N VAL A 100 -5.83 27.18 27.07
CA VAL A 100 -5.54 28.13 28.16
C VAL A 100 -4.17 28.82 27.95
N GLU A 101 -3.79 29.04 26.69
CA GLU A 101 -2.52 29.65 26.23
C GLU A 101 -1.24 29.00 26.76
N LYS A 102 -1.35 27.80 27.34
CA LYS A 102 -0.19 27.02 27.77
C LYS A 102 0.44 26.36 26.56
N LYS A 103 1.68 26.72 26.29
CA LYS A 103 2.54 26.03 25.34
C LYS A 103 3.16 24.80 25.97
N VAL A 104 3.14 23.68 25.25
CA VAL A 104 3.72 22.42 25.71
C VAL A 104 4.52 21.77 24.59
N GLN A 105 5.63 21.15 24.95
CA GLN A 105 6.45 20.34 24.03
C GLN A 105 5.88 18.93 24.00
N VAL A 106 5.63 18.42 22.80
CA VAL A 106 4.98 17.13 22.54
C VAL A 106 5.63 16.46 21.34
N ASN A 107 5.51 15.14 21.23
CA ASN A 107 5.90 14.43 20.01
C ASN A 107 4.82 14.62 18.94
N ALA A 108 5.22 14.79 17.69
CA ALA A 108 4.33 14.73 16.54
C ALA A 108 5.04 14.00 15.41
N TYR A 109 4.26 13.32 14.56
CA TYR A 109 4.75 12.75 13.33
C TYR A 109 4.75 13.86 12.27
N VAL A 110 5.88 14.12 11.61
CA VAL A 110 6.01 15.19 10.61
C VAL A 110 6.47 14.55 9.32
N TRP A 111 5.87 14.91 8.20
CA TRP A 111 6.24 14.33 6.91
C TRP A 111 7.71 14.64 6.59
N GLY A 112 8.52 13.60 6.33
CA GLY A 112 9.97 13.72 6.24
C GLY A 112 10.42 14.60 5.07
N ASN A 113 9.72 14.56 3.94
CA ASN A 113 10.04 15.34 2.75
C ASN A 113 9.04 16.48 2.50
N LYS A 114 9.34 17.68 3.02
CA LYS A 114 8.44 18.85 2.88
C LYS A 114 8.19 19.30 1.43
N ASP A 115 9.07 18.95 0.49
CA ASP A 115 9.02 19.36 -0.91
C ASP A 115 8.45 18.25 -1.82
N ASP A 116 7.77 17.26 -1.22
CA ASP A 116 7.24 16.11 -1.93
C ASP A 116 6.08 16.50 -2.88
N PRO A 117 6.18 16.21 -4.19
CA PRO A 117 5.14 16.54 -5.17
C PRO A 117 3.82 15.76 -4.99
N VAL A 118 3.79 14.75 -4.11
CA VAL A 118 2.52 14.08 -3.75
C VAL A 118 1.70 14.87 -2.74
N LEU A 119 2.27 15.88 -2.07
CA LEU A 119 1.54 16.74 -1.15
C LEU A 119 0.71 17.77 -1.92
N TYR A 120 -0.57 17.90 -1.58
CA TYR A 120 -1.47 18.84 -2.22
C TYR A 120 -2.62 19.27 -1.32
N GLY A 121 -3.15 20.46 -1.60
CA GLY A 121 -4.37 20.97 -0.98
C GLY A 121 -4.33 21.03 0.54
N GLU A 122 -5.52 21.21 1.12
CA GLU A 122 -5.76 21.09 2.55
C GLU A 122 -6.49 19.78 2.82
N TRP A 123 -6.26 19.20 3.99
CA TRP A 123 -6.97 17.99 4.42
C TRP A 123 -7.97 18.32 5.53
N ASP A 124 -9.20 17.85 5.35
CA ASP A 124 -10.33 18.09 6.23
C ASP A 124 -10.71 16.82 7.02
N PHE A 125 -10.70 16.95 8.34
CA PHE A 125 -11.00 15.83 9.24
C PHE A 125 -12.46 15.39 9.20
N GLU A 126 -13.40 16.34 9.07
CA GLU A 126 -14.83 16.05 9.09
C GLU A 126 -15.28 15.39 7.79
N GLU A 127 -14.69 15.77 6.67
CA GLU A 127 -14.85 15.07 5.39
C GLU A 127 -14.28 13.65 5.49
N TRP A 128 -13.04 13.51 5.99
CA TRP A 128 -12.42 12.21 6.15
C TRP A 128 -13.21 11.27 7.07
N LYS A 129 -13.73 11.81 8.17
CA LYS A 129 -14.51 11.05 9.15
C LYS A 129 -15.80 10.48 8.54
N LYS A 130 -16.43 11.21 7.63
CA LYS A 130 -17.65 10.77 6.93
C LYS A 130 -17.36 9.74 5.85
N SER A 131 -16.30 9.95 5.07
CA SER A 131 -16.06 9.18 3.85
C SER A 131 -15.16 7.97 4.06
N HIS A 132 -14.21 8.01 5.01
CA HIS A 132 -13.12 7.04 5.08
C HIS A 132 -12.96 6.36 6.46
N MET A 133 -13.54 6.89 7.53
CA MET A 133 -13.35 6.35 8.90
C MET A 133 -13.67 4.86 9.01
N GLY A 134 -14.78 4.41 8.41
CA GLY A 134 -15.23 3.03 8.53
C GLY A 134 -14.24 2.02 7.95
N ASP A 135 -13.69 2.31 6.76
CA ASP A 135 -12.72 1.44 6.11
C ASP A 135 -11.32 1.58 6.71
N PHE A 136 -10.96 2.80 7.16
CA PHE A 136 -9.70 3.02 7.86
C PHE A 136 -9.62 2.26 9.19
N VAL A 137 -10.72 2.17 9.94
CA VAL A 137 -10.79 1.37 11.17
C VAL A 137 -10.58 -0.13 10.88
N LYS A 138 -11.12 -0.66 9.77
CA LYS A 138 -10.89 -2.06 9.37
C LYS A 138 -9.43 -2.32 9.04
N MET A 139 -8.82 -1.46 8.23
CA MET A 139 -7.39 -1.51 7.89
C MET A 139 -6.51 -1.44 9.15
N THR A 140 -6.85 -0.55 10.08
CA THR A 140 -6.15 -0.43 11.37
C THR A 140 -6.25 -1.72 12.18
N ALA A 141 -7.40 -2.40 12.15
CA ALA A 141 -7.60 -3.66 12.86
C ALA A 141 -6.79 -4.82 12.23
N GLU A 142 -6.63 -4.82 10.91
CA GLU A 142 -5.76 -5.76 10.20
C GLU A 142 -4.29 -5.55 10.56
N PHE A 143 -3.81 -4.30 10.52
CA PHE A 143 -2.47 -3.93 11.00
C PHE A 143 -2.20 -4.42 12.43
N MET A 144 -3.16 -4.24 13.35
CA MET A 144 -2.98 -4.69 14.74
C MET A 144 -2.93 -6.21 14.88
N LYS A 145 -3.60 -6.97 14.02
CA LYS A 145 -3.47 -8.43 14.00
C LYS A 145 -2.07 -8.88 13.59
N GLU A 146 -1.40 -8.13 12.72
CA GLU A 146 -0.01 -8.40 12.33
C GLU A 146 0.96 -8.03 13.45
N VAL A 147 0.78 -6.87 14.09
CA VAL A 147 1.62 -6.42 15.20
C VAL A 147 1.51 -7.33 16.43
N LEU A 148 0.32 -7.90 16.69
CA LEU A 148 0.06 -8.75 17.84
C LEU A 148 0.45 -10.23 17.65
N GLN A 149 0.83 -10.67 16.44
CA GLN A 149 1.32 -12.03 16.21
C GLN A 149 2.78 -12.16 16.69
N PRO A 150 3.06 -12.88 17.80
CA PRO A 150 4.40 -13.05 18.31
C PRO A 150 5.03 -14.31 17.71
N ASP A 151 5.81 -14.13 16.62
CA ASP A 151 6.98 -14.91 16.15
C ASP A 151 7.08 -14.78 14.62
N SER A 152 8.11 -14.21 13.99
CA SER A 152 9.52 -14.34 14.29
C SER A 152 10.38 -13.32 13.50
N LYS A 153 11.20 -12.55 14.22
CA LYS A 153 12.62 -12.22 13.95
C LYS A 153 13.02 -10.86 14.53
N THR A 154 13.26 -10.87 15.84
CA THR A 154 14.30 -10.02 16.43
C THR A 154 15.66 -10.56 15.97
N ARG A 155 16.34 -9.88 15.06
CA ARG A 155 17.81 -9.92 14.91
C ARG A 155 18.28 -8.66 14.19
N ILE A 156 18.62 -7.64 14.99
CA ILE A 156 19.60 -6.64 14.61
C ILE A 156 20.95 -7.37 14.63
N ALA A 157 21.55 -7.60 13.47
CA ALA A 157 23.00 -7.76 13.31
C ALA A 157 23.41 -7.67 11.83
N SER A 158 24.13 -6.58 11.54
CA SER A 158 25.25 -6.49 10.60
C SER A 158 25.04 -6.86 9.13
N LYS A 159 24.90 -5.79 8.33
CA LYS A 159 25.76 -5.43 7.18
C LYS A 159 26.94 -6.39 6.90
N ASP A 160 27.08 -6.74 5.63
CA ASP A 160 28.21 -7.40 4.95
C ASP A 160 28.49 -8.89 5.25
N ARG A 161 28.06 -9.73 4.29
CA ARG A 161 28.63 -11.02 3.80
C ARG A 161 27.50 -11.67 2.97
N PHE A 162 27.56 -11.80 1.65
CA PHE A 162 28.63 -12.35 0.83
C PHE A 162 28.68 -11.64 -0.51
N THR A 163 29.84 -11.04 -0.80
CA THR A 163 30.29 -10.69 -2.12
C THR A 163 30.94 -11.92 -2.79
N SER A 164 30.50 -12.17 -4.02
CA SER A 164 31.31 -12.63 -5.17
C SER A 164 31.42 -14.18 -5.41
N PRO A 165 31.97 -14.63 -6.57
CA PRO A 165 31.18 -15.07 -7.75
C PRO A 165 31.77 -16.28 -8.51
N ILE A 166 31.08 -17.36 -8.88
CA ILE A 166 31.72 -18.41 -9.73
C ILE A 166 30.84 -19.02 -10.85
N ILE A 167 31.12 -18.54 -12.09
CA ILE A 167 31.44 -19.22 -13.37
C ILE A 167 30.52 -20.34 -13.95
N ASN A 168 30.03 -20.10 -15.19
CA ASN A 168 29.81 -20.96 -16.38
C ASN A 168 30.27 -22.45 -16.31
N GLU A 169 29.66 -23.48 -16.93
CA GLU A 169 29.04 -23.64 -18.27
C GLU A 169 28.38 -25.08 -18.44
N PRO A 170 28.00 -25.65 -19.63
CA PRO A 170 26.64 -26.17 -19.90
C PRO A 170 26.51 -27.68 -20.30
N ALA A 171 25.28 -28.06 -20.76
CA ALA A 171 24.85 -29.28 -21.47
C ALA A 171 24.56 -30.53 -20.58
N THR A 172 23.63 -31.46 -20.82
CA THR A 172 22.90 -31.90 -22.03
C THR A 172 21.61 -32.65 -21.63
N SER A 173 20.64 -32.67 -22.55
CA SER A 173 19.42 -33.48 -22.69
C SER A 173 19.42 -34.90 -22.07
N ALA A 174 18.30 -35.26 -21.42
CA ALA A 174 17.72 -36.60 -21.48
C ALA A 174 16.19 -36.51 -21.32
N ALA A 175 15.47 -36.89 -22.37
CA ALA A 175 14.01 -36.99 -22.39
C ALA A 175 13.54 -38.27 -21.68
N VAL A 176 12.53 -38.14 -20.83
CA VAL A 176 11.60 -39.22 -20.49
C VAL A 176 10.20 -38.69 -20.75
N ALA A 177 9.56 -39.23 -21.77
CA ALA A 177 8.15 -38.98 -22.08
C ALA A 177 7.26 -39.84 -21.17
N MET A 178 6.10 -39.30 -20.78
CA MET A 178 4.76 -39.93 -20.82
C MET A 178 3.79 -39.15 -19.91
N ASN A 179 3.04 -38.19 -20.47
CA ASN A 179 1.58 -38.23 -20.60
C ASN A 179 1.01 -36.85 -20.97
N GLY A 180 0.12 -36.86 -21.94
CA GLY A 180 -0.34 -35.67 -22.66
C GLY A 180 -1.40 -34.87 -21.92
N ALA A 181 -1.06 -33.62 -21.65
CA ALA A 181 -1.90 -32.46 -21.85
C ALA A 181 -0.98 -31.41 -22.48
N SER A 182 -1.44 -30.67 -23.48
CA SER A 182 -0.67 -29.63 -24.16
C SER A 182 -0.09 -28.64 -23.13
N ASN A 183 1.21 -28.74 -22.84
CA ASN A 183 1.90 -27.93 -21.82
C ASN A 183 2.26 -26.53 -22.39
N ASP A 184 1.30 -25.87 -23.02
CA ASP A 184 1.40 -24.45 -23.36
C ASP A 184 0.81 -23.72 -22.14
N GLY A 185 1.68 -23.29 -21.22
CA GLY A 185 1.24 -22.64 -19.98
C GLY A 185 0.29 -21.46 -20.26
N HIS A 186 -0.46 -21.05 -19.25
CA HIS A 186 -1.45 -19.98 -19.34
C HIS A 186 -0.86 -18.70 -19.91
N LYS A 187 -1.71 -17.99 -20.65
CA LYS A 187 -1.44 -16.67 -21.20
C LYS A 187 -2.21 -15.67 -20.37
N VAL A 188 -1.52 -14.71 -19.78
CA VAL A 188 -2.12 -13.74 -18.85
C VAL A 188 -1.88 -12.33 -19.37
N PHE A 189 -2.94 -11.59 -19.69
CA PHE A 189 -2.85 -10.17 -20.02
C PHE A 189 -2.84 -9.34 -18.75
N VAL A 190 -1.86 -8.45 -18.66
CA VAL A 190 -1.66 -7.55 -17.53
C VAL A 190 -1.62 -6.11 -18.05
N TYR A 191 -2.27 -5.21 -17.32
CA TYR A 191 -2.56 -3.85 -17.78
C TYR A 191 -2.34 -2.78 -16.70
N GLY A 192 -1.81 -3.18 -15.53
CA GLY A 192 -1.56 -2.32 -14.38
C GLY A 192 -0.20 -2.58 -13.75
N SER A 193 -0.14 -2.71 -12.42
CA SER A 193 1.11 -2.94 -11.67
C SER A 193 1.88 -4.18 -12.12
N LEU A 194 1.18 -5.26 -12.51
CA LEU A 194 1.78 -6.48 -13.07
C LEU A 194 2.48 -6.27 -14.44
N MET A 195 2.39 -5.09 -15.05
CA MET A 195 3.23 -4.70 -16.18
C MET A 195 4.70 -4.48 -15.78
N ALA A 196 4.99 -4.34 -14.48
CA ALA A 196 6.34 -4.25 -13.94
C ALA A 196 6.99 -5.63 -13.81
N ASP A 197 8.18 -5.78 -14.41
CA ASP A 197 8.97 -7.01 -14.27
C ASP A 197 9.41 -7.21 -12.83
N GLU A 198 9.66 -6.15 -12.10
CA GLU A 198 10.04 -6.14 -10.70
C GLU A 198 8.94 -6.82 -9.85
N VAL A 199 7.69 -6.40 -10.02
CA VAL A 199 6.52 -6.99 -9.32
C VAL A 199 6.35 -8.46 -9.70
N VAL A 200 6.35 -8.77 -11.00
CA VAL A 200 6.18 -10.15 -11.48
C VAL A 200 7.32 -11.06 -11.00
N SER A 201 8.55 -10.55 -10.95
CA SER A 201 9.71 -11.31 -10.47
C SER A 201 9.62 -11.64 -8.99
N ILE A 202 9.01 -10.77 -8.17
CA ILE A 202 8.77 -11.06 -6.76
C ILE A 202 7.69 -12.14 -6.62
N LEU A 203 6.59 -12.00 -7.36
CA LEU A 203 5.46 -12.92 -7.30
C LEU A 203 5.82 -14.33 -7.77
N LEU A 204 6.51 -14.44 -8.90
CA LEU A 204 6.78 -15.72 -9.57
C LEU A 204 8.21 -16.24 -9.39
N LYS A 205 9.10 -15.46 -8.78
CA LYS A 205 10.55 -15.74 -8.69
C LYS A 205 11.25 -15.85 -10.05
N ARG A 206 10.60 -15.36 -11.11
CA ARG A 206 11.11 -15.26 -12.48
C ARG A 206 10.31 -14.20 -13.24
N VAL A 207 10.84 -13.77 -14.38
CA VAL A 207 10.10 -12.95 -15.34
C VAL A 207 9.71 -13.83 -16.53
N PRO A 208 8.40 -14.12 -16.73
CA PRO A 208 7.94 -14.85 -17.90
C PRO A 208 8.18 -14.08 -19.20
N PRO A 209 8.38 -14.77 -20.34
CA PRO A 209 8.38 -14.12 -21.65
C PRO A 209 7.09 -13.33 -21.83
N SER A 210 7.19 -12.13 -22.41
CA SER A 210 6.02 -11.28 -22.63
C SER A 210 6.05 -10.55 -23.96
N SER A 211 4.87 -10.14 -24.43
CA SER A 211 4.71 -9.31 -25.64
C SER A 211 3.70 -8.20 -25.37
N PRO A 212 3.91 -6.98 -25.88
CA PRO A 212 2.89 -5.93 -25.88
C PRO A 212 1.61 -6.43 -26.55
N ALA A 213 0.47 -6.00 -26.01
CA ALA A 213 -0.84 -6.32 -26.55
C ALA A 213 -1.86 -5.21 -26.22
N ILE A 214 -2.95 -5.19 -26.99
CA ILE A 214 -4.02 -4.21 -26.87
C ILE A 214 -5.33 -4.94 -26.60
N LEU A 215 -6.06 -4.51 -25.58
CA LEU A 215 -7.42 -4.94 -25.28
C LEU A 215 -8.41 -3.86 -25.77
N TYR A 216 -9.19 -4.16 -26.80
CA TYR A 216 -10.20 -3.23 -27.33
C TYR A 216 -11.52 -3.32 -26.56
N GLY A 217 -12.26 -2.21 -26.46
CA GLY A 217 -13.57 -2.20 -25.81
C GLY A 217 -13.53 -2.06 -24.30
N TYR A 218 -12.37 -1.82 -23.73
CA TYR A 218 -12.17 -1.62 -22.30
C TYR A 218 -11.52 -0.26 -22.04
N HIS A 219 -11.82 0.32 -20.88
CA HIS A 219 -11.16 1.52 -20.38
C HIS A 219 -10.43 1.21 -19.08
N ARG A 220 -9.27 1.82 -18.88
CA ARG A 220 -8.44 1.66 -17.68
C ARG A 220 -8.62 2.86 -16.76
N PHE A 221 -9.26 2.63 -15.63
CA PHE A 221 -9.57 3.63 -14.63
C PHE A 221 -8.54 3.65 -13.50
N SER A 222 -8.28 4.84 -12.97
CA SER A 222 -7.72 4.96 -11.62
C SER A 222 -8.82 4.69 -10.61
N ILE A 223 -8.44 4.16 -9.45
CA ILE A 223 -9.35 3.90 -8.34
C ILE A 223 -8.90 4.78 -7.18
N ARG A 224 -9.82 5.50 -6.53
CA ARG A 224 -9.42 6.35 -5.39
C ARG A 224 -8.77 5.48 -4.32
N GLU A 225 -7.68 5.99 -3.75
CA GLU A 225 -6.92 5.37 -2.66
C GLU A 225 -6.24 4.04 -3.00
N LYS A 226 -6.25 3.64 -4.27
CA LYS A 226 -5.52 2.47 -4.74
C LYS A 226 -4.52 2.91 -5.79
N VAL A 227 -3.32 2.38 -5.66
CA VAL A 227 -2.23 2.67 -6.59
C VAL A 227 -2.26 1.78 -7.84
N TYR A 228 -3.21 0.84 -7.93
CA TYR A 228 -3.38 -0.06 -9.07
C TYR A 228 -4.69 0.20 -9.81
N PRO A 229 -4.76 -0.09 -11.12
CA PRO A 229 -5.90 0.28 -11.95
C PRO A 229 -6.99 -0.78 -12.00
N ALA A 230 -8.20 -0.35 -12.35
CA ALA A 230 -9.28 -1.21 -12.79
C ALA A 230 -9.45 -1.13 -14.32
N ILE A 231 -9.89 -2.22 -14.96
CA ILE A 231 -10.47 -2.14 -16.31
C ILE A 231 -11.94 -2.53 -16.31
N LEU A 232 -12.75 -1.80 -17.07
CA LEU A 232 -14.16 -2.09 -17.28
C LEU A 232 -14.52 -1.99 -18.77
N PRO A 233 -15.51 -2.78 -19.24
CA PRO A 233 -15.97 -2.70 -20.62
C PRO A 233 -16.68 -1.36 -20.87
N VAL A 234 -16.42 -0.75 -22.01
CA VAL A 234 -17.12 0.45 -22.48
C VAL A 234 -18.36 0.03 -23.25
N VAL A 235 -19.53 0.51 -22.82
CA VAL A 235 -20.81 0.19 -23.48
C VAL A 235 -21.16 1.26 -24.53
N GLY A 236 -21.60 0.82 -25.71
CA GLY A 236 -22.09 1.69 -26.80
C GLY A 236 -21.12 1.85 -27.98
N ASP A 237 -21.45 2.74 -28.93
CA ASP A 237 -20.75 2.89 -30.23
C ASP A 237 -19.25 3.24 -30.14
N LYS A 238 -18.77 3.62 -28.94
CA LYS A 238 -17.37 3.98 -28.68
C LYS A 238 -16.47 2.78 -28.37
N GLN A 239 -17.01 1.57 -28.27
CA GLN A 239 -16.28 0.37 -27.84
C GLN A 239 -15.01 0.09 -28.68
N VAL A 240 -15.04 0.32 -30.00
CA VAL A 240 -13.87 0.03 -30.85
C VAL A 240 -12.76 1.09 -30.74
N GLN A 241 -13.10 2.31 -30.30
CA GLN A 241 -12.12 3.42 -30.21
C GLN A 241 -11.35 3.42 -28.89
N VAL A 242 -11.97 2.91 -27.81
CA VAL A 242 -11.32 2.82 -26.50
C VAL A 242 -10.58 1.49 -26.39
N HIS A 243 -9.34 1.57 -25.95
CA HIS A 243 -8.47 0.41 -25.83
C HIS A 243 -7.52 0.57 -24.65
N VAL A 244 -7.11 -0.56 -24.08
CA VAL A 244 -6.14 -0.63 -22.99
C VAL A 244 -4.86 -1.25 -23.52
N GLN A 245 -3.76 -0.51 -23.37
CA GLN A 245 -2.42 -1.03 -23.65
C GLN A 245 -1.91 -1.80 -22.43
N GLY A 246 -1.40 -3.00 -22.69
CA GLY A 246 -0.79 -3.86 -21.69
C GLY A 246 0.19 -4.83 -22.33
N ARG A 247 0.43 -5.96 -21.66
CA ARG A 247 1.26 -7.03 -22.20
C ARG A 247 0.72 -8.40 -21.82
N VAL A 248 0.98 -9.40 -22.66
CA VAL A 248 0.66 -10.79 -22.38
C VAL A 248 1.91 -11.47 -21.83
N LEU A 249 1.80 -12.05 -20.65
CA LEU A 249 2.77 -12.98 -20.07
C LEU A 249 2.47 -14.39 -20.57
N PHE A 250 3.51 -15.10 -21.04
CA PHE A 250 3.39 -16.44 -21.62
C PHE A 250 3.95 -17.52 -20.70
N GLY A 251 3.40 -18.72 -20.81
CA GLY A 251 3.91 -19.90 -20.11
C GLY A 251 3.75 -19.79 -18.60
N ILE A 252 2.64 -19.21 -18.13
CA ILE A 252 2.30 -19.16 -16.71
C ILE A 252 1.77 -20.53 -16.30
N THR A 253 2.41 -21.17 -15.33
CA THR A 253 2.00 -22.50 -14.84
C THR A 253 0.74 -22.40 -13.97
N ASP A 254 0.04 -23.53 -13.73
CA ASP A 254 -1.11 -23.53 -12.82
C ASP A 254 -0.80 -22.97 -11.41
N PRO A 255 0.34 -23.32 -10.76
CA PRO A 255 0.68 -22.74 -9.46
C PRO A 255 0.92 -21.23 -9.53
N GLU A 256 1.60 -20.74 -10.57
CA GLU A 256 1.85 -19.31 -10.75
C GLU A 256 0.56 -18.54 -11.05
N LEU A 257 -0.36 -19.14 -11.79
CA LEU A 257 -1.67 -18.55 -12.03
C LEU A 257 -2.46 -18.42 -10.72
N ARG A 258 -2.36 -19.38 -9.79
CA ARG A 258 -2.97 -19.27 -8.45
C ARG A 258 -2.34 -18.15 -7.61
N VAL A 259 -1.05 -17.86 -7.79
CA VAL A 259 -0.41 -16.70 -7.13
C VAL A 259 -1.05 -15.41 -7.62
N PHE A 260 -1.29 -15.28 -8.93
CA PHE A 260 -2.01 -14.13 -9.46
C PHE A 260 -3.46 -14.08 -8.98
N ASP A 261 -4.17 -15.21 -8.90
CA ASP A 261 -5.54 -15.23 -8.35
C ASP A 261 -5.60 -14.75 -6.89
N ALA A 262 -4.60 -15.12 -6.08
CA ALA A 262 -4.52 -14.69 -4.69
C ALA A 262 -4.09 -13.22 -4.56
N PHE A 263 -3.25 -12.74 -5.48
CA PHE A 263 -2.78 -11.35 -5.50
C PHE A 263 -3.87 -10.39 -5.99
N GLU A 264 -4.74 -10.85 -6.90
CA GLU A 264 -5.81 -10.09 -7.53
C GLU A 264 -7.18 -10.42 -6.91
N ASP A 265 -7.24 -10.61 -5.59
CA ASP A 265 -8.43 -11.07 -4.84
C ASP A 265 -9.67 -10.18 -5.00
N GLN A 266 -9.47 -8.91 -5.36
CA GLN A 266 -10.51 -7.91 -5.66
C GLN A 266 -10.98 -7.90 -7.12
N TYR A 267 -10.46 -8.83 -7.93
CA TYR A 267 -10.77 -8.96 -9.35
C TYR A 267 -11.36 -10.33 -9.67
N GLU A 268 -12.15 -10.37 -10.73
CA GLU A 268 -12.60 -11.60 -11.35
C GLU A 268 -11.69 -11.96 -12.52
N ARG A 269 -11.16 -13.19 -12.51
CA ARG A 269 -10.41 -13.68 -13.66
C ARG A 269 -11.36 -14.07 -14.79
N LEU A 270 -11.22 -13.44 -15.95
CA LEU A 270 -11.97 -13.72 -17.17
C LEU A 270 -11.03 -14.05 -18.33
N VAL A 271 -11.54 -14.76 -19.32
CA VAL A 271 -10.84 -15.01 -20.59
C VAL A 271 -11.32 -14.01 -21.62
N LEU A 272 -10.42 -13.17 -22.12
CA LEU A 272 -10.71 -12.15 -23.13
C LEU A 272 -9.80 -12.31 -24.36
N GLU A 273 -10.22 -11.75 -25.49
CA GLU A 273 -9.41 -11.64 -26.69
C GLU A 273 -8.60 -10.34 -26.69
N VAL A 274 -7.28 -10.45 -26.84
CA VAL A 274 -6.37 -9.30 -27.01
C VAL A 274 -5.69 -9.34 -28.37
N SER A 275 -5.32 -8.17 -28.90
CA SER A 275 -4.59 -8.03 -30.15
C SER A 275 -3.11 -7.84 -29.89
N LEU A 276 -2.30 -8.74 -30.42
CA LEU A 276 -0.85 -8.60 -30.55
C LEU A 276 -0.53 -8.04 -31.95
N PRO A 277 0.70 -7.60 -32.23
CA PRO A 277 1.07 -7.05 -33.54
C PRO A 277 0.75 -7.97 -34.73
N GLU A 278 0.86 -9.29 -34.55
CA GLU A 278 0.75 -10.27 -35.64
C GLU A 278 -0.52 -11.13 -35.59
N LYS A 279 -1.24 -11.14 -34.46
CA LYS A 279 -2.39 -12.02 -34.25
C LYS A 279 -3.23 -11.59 -33.05
N LYS A 280 -4.42 -12.16 -32.95
CA LYS A 280 -5.24 -12.10 -31.74
C LYS A 280 -5.06 -13.36 -30.91
N LEU A 281 -5.19 -13.25 -29.60
CA LEU A 281 -5.08 -14.37 -28.66
C LEU A 281 -6.13 -14.28 -27.56
N GLU A 282 -6.68 -15.42 -27.19
CA GLU A 282 -7.43 -15.57 -25.93
C GLU A 282 -6.46 -15.69 -24.75
N VAL A 283 -6.71 -14.90 -23.72
CA VAL A 283 -5.84 -14.75 -22.55
C VAL A 283 -6.67 -14.60 -21.29
N ASN A 284 -6.15 -15.10 -20.18
CA ASN A 284 -6.68 -14.78 -18.85
C ASN A 284 -6.36 -13.31 -18.53
N THR A 285 -7.27 -12.62 -17.88
CA THR A 285 -7.06 -11.27 -17.35
C THR A 285 -7.94 -11.07 -16.13
N TYR A 286 -7.60 -10.11 -15.29
CA TYR A 286 -8.33 -9.78 -14.07
C TYR A 286 -9.20 -8.56 -14.33
N ILE A 287 -10.50 -8.60 -14.00
CA ILE A 287 -11.46 -7.51 -14.21
C ILE A 287 -12.01 -7.06 -12.86
N TRP A 288 -12.17 -5.76 -12.66
CA TRP A 288 -12.62 -5.20 -11.39
C TRP A 288 -14.00 -5.74 -11.00
N LEU A 289 -14.15 -6.26 -9.77
CA LEU A 289 -15.41 -6.86 -9.32
C LEU A 289 -16.55 -5.85 -9.21
N LYS A 290 -16.25 -4.62 -8.77
CA LYS A 290 -17.25 -3.58 -8.49
C LYS A 290 -17.46 -2.68 -9.72
N LYS A 291 -18.32 -3.10 -10.64
CA LYS A 291 -18.54 -2.37 -11.91
C LYS A 291 -19.14 -0.96 -11.73
N ASP A 292 -19.92 -0.76 -10.67
CA ASP A 292 -20.55 0.52 -10.32
C ASP A 292 -19.77 1.27 -9.22
N ASP A 293 -18.48 1.02 -9.10
CA ASP A 293 -17.63 1.61 -8.07
C ASP A 293 -17.50 3.14 -8.27
N PRO A 294 -18.01 3.95 -7.33
CA PRO A 294 -17.97 5.42 -7.44
C PRO A 294 -16.55 5.98 -7.34
N ASP A 295 -15.59 5.16 -6.90
CA ASP A 295 -14.19 5.54 -6.77
C ASP A 295 -13.40 5.38 -8.08
N LEU A 296 -14.03 4.91 -9.16
CA LEU A 296 -13.41 4.86 -10.47
C LEU A 296 -13.40 6.24 -11.12
N TYR A 297 -12.21 6.70 -11.51
CA TYR A 297 -12.06 8.00 -12.15
C TYR A 297 -10.87 8.02 -13.13
N GLY A 298 -10.99 8.91 -14.12
CA GLY A 298 -9.90 9.24 -15.05
C GLY A 298 -9.29 8.05 -15.77
N GLU A 299 -8.12 8.30 -16.37
CA GLU A 299 -7.28 7.27 -16.97
C GLU A 299 -6.09 7.00 -16.03
N TRP A 300 -5.72 5.74 -15.86
CA TRP A 300 -4.54 5.37 -15.08
C TRP A 300 -3.29 5.33 -15.95
N ASP A 301 -2.23 5.99 -15.47
CA ASP A 301 -0.94 6.14 -16.15
C ASP A 301 0.14 5.24 -15.51
N VAL A 302 0.71 4.36 -16.34
CA VAL A 302 1.72 3.39 -15.90
C VAL A 302 3.06 4.05 -15.57
N GLU A 303 3.46 5.09 -16.29
CA GLU A 303 4.73 5.78 -16.09
C GLU A 303 4.68 6.64 -14.83
N GLU A 304 3.54 7.32 -14.60
CA GLU A 304 3.31 8.03 -13.35
C GLU A 304 3.34 7.07 -12.15
N TRP A 305 2.66 5.93 -12.25
CA TRP A 305 2.68 4.90 -11.21
C TRP A 305 4.09 4.36 -10.96
N ARG A 306 4.85 4.04 -12.01
CA ARG A 306 6.23 3.56 -11.88
C ARG A 306 7.10 4.58 -11.13
N ARG A 307 6.90 5.87 -11.40
CA ARG A 307 7.68 6.94 -10.78
C ARG A 307 7.29 7.19 -9.33
N LEU A 308 6.01 7.15 -9.00
CA LEU A 308 5.49 7.56 -7.69
C LEU A 308 5.32 6.43 -6.69
N HIS A 309 4.99 5.22 -7.16
CA HIS A 309 4.45 4.16 -6.29
C HIS A 309 5.19 2.84 -6.40
N MET A 310 6.10 2.68 -7.37
CA MET A 310 6.83 1.41 -7.58
C MET A 310 7.52 0.91 -6.30
N SER A 311 8.28 1.78 -5.62
CA SER A 311 9.09 1.35 -4.46
C SER A 311 8.22 0.75 -3.35
N GLU A 312 7.19 1.47 -2.92
CA GLU A 312 6.23 1.02 -1.90
C GLU A 312 5.48 -0.23 -2.35
N PHE A 313 5.08 -0.28 -3.62
CA PHE A 313 4.36 -1.42 -4.17
C PHE A 313 5.21 -2.70 -4.17
N LEU A 314 6.52 -2.60 -4.42
CA LEU A 314 7.43 -3.75 -4.33
C LEU A 314 7.54 -4.26 -2.89
N GLU A 315 7.60 -3.37 -1.89
CA GLU A 315 7.65 -3.77 -0.49
C GLU A 315 6.37 -4.52 -0.07
N MET A 316 5.20 -4.01 -0.46
CA MET A 316 3.92 -4.69 -0.26
C MET A 316 3.89 -6.05 -0.97
N THR A 317 4.39 -6.13 -2.20
CA THR A 317 4.44 -7.40 -2.96
C THR A 317 5.34 -8.44 -2.27
N VAL A 318 6.45 -8.00 -1.67
CA VAL A 318 7.32 -8.89 -0.86
C VAL A 318 6.60 -9.36 0.41
N GLY A 319 5.84 -8.48 1.06
CA GLY A 319 5.00 -8.82 2.22
C GLY A 319 4.00 -9.92 1.87
N PHE A 320 3.22 -9.70 0.82
CA PHE A 320 2.24 -10.66 0.31
C PHE A 320 2.85 -12.05 0.05
N ILE A 321 4.02 -12.14 -0.60
CA ILE A 321 4.65 -13.44 -0.87
C ILE A 321 5.13 -14.15 0.40
N LYS A 322 5.55 -13.41 1.44
CA LYS A 322 5.91 -14.00 2.73
C LYS A 322 4.69 -14.60 3.42
N GLU A 323 3.56 -13.89 3.38
CA GLU A 323 2.29 -14.36 3.95
C GLU A 323 1.73 -15.57 3.19
N LEU A 324 1.78 -15.55 1.87
CA LEU A 324 1.33 -16.68 1.06
C LEU A 324 2.15 -17.95 1.34
N GLN A 325 3.45 -17.79 1.60
CA GLN A 325 4.34 -18.90 1.98
C GLN A 325 4.10 -19.39 3.41
N SER A 326 3.75 -18.51 4.36
CA SER A 326 3.43 -18.93 5.73
C SER A 326 2.07 -19.61 5.81
N ALA A 327 1.10 -19.23 4.98
CA ALA A 327 -0.23 -19.85 4.93
C ALA A 327 -0.26 -21.24 4.27
N THR A 328 0.78 -21.60 3.51
CA THR A 328 0.88 -22.87 2.77
C THR A 328 1.86 -23.89 3.39
N ALA A 329 2.53 -23.52 4.48
CA ALA A 329 3.50 -24.35 5.22
C ALA A 329 2.85 -25.09 6.40
#